data_AF-A0A9D6U453-F1
#
_entry.id   AF-A0A9D6U453-F1
#
_cell.length_a   1.000
_cell.length_b   1.000
_cell.length_c   1.000
_cell.angle_alpha   90.00
_cell.angle_beta   90.00
_cell.angle_gamma   90.00
#
_symmetry.space_group_name_H-M   'P 1'
#
loop_
_entity.id
_entity.type
_entity.pdbx_description
1 polymer ?
#
loop_
_entity_poly.entity_id
_entity_poly.type
_entity_poly.pdbx_seq_one_letter_code
_entity_poly.pdbx_strand_id
1 'polypeptide(L)' 'MTNSVTISKIEAALEQVRPFLKADGGDVSFVDITDDNIVRIQLHGACRGCSISHITMKAGIEEAIRNAVPEIKTVEAVTL' A
#
# COMPACT_ATOMS: atom_id res chain seq x y z
N MET A 1 -1.64 21.00 2.61
CA MET A 1 -1.44 20.93 1.15
C MET A 1 -0.87 19.54 0.87
N THR A 2 -1.73 18.56 0.60
CA THR A 2 -1.28 17.20 0.25
C THR A 2 -0.66 17.27 -1.15
N ASN A 3 0.64 17.04 -1.24
CA ASN A 3 1.39 17.13 -2.49
C ASN A 3 0.84 16.12 -3.50
N SER A 4 0.13 16.59 -4.52
CA SER A 4 -0.41 15.78 -5.62
C SER A 4 0.66 14.89 -6.27
N VAL A 5 1.93 15.32 -6.24
CA VAL A 5 3.07 14.54 -6.73
C VAL A 5 3.32 13.26 -5.92
N THR A 6 3.19 13.31 -4.60
CA THR A 6 3.43 12.16 -3.71
C THR A 6 2.35 11.10 -3.92
N ILE A 7 1.08 11.51 -4.02
CA ILE A 7 -0.05 10.61 -4.27
C ILE A 7 0.14 9.87 -5.60
N SER A 8 0.48 10.58 -6.68
CA SER A 8 0.73 9.98 -7.99
C SER A 8 1.86 8.95 -7.96
N LYS A 9 2.92 9.19 -7.19
CA LYS A 9 4.02 8.22 -7.02
C LYS A 9 3.59 6.99 -6.24
N ILE A 10 2.78 7.16 -5.19
CA ILE A 10 2.22 6.05 -4.41
C ILE A 10 1.31 5.21 -5.31
N GLU A 11 0.42 5.83 -6.07
CA GLU A 11 -0.44 5.12 -7.02
C GLU A 11 0.37 4.36 -8.07
N ALA A 12 1.42 4.97 -8.63
CA ALA A 12 2.29 4.29 -9.58
C ALA A 12 3.06 3.10 -8.96
N ALA A 13 3.44 3.19 -7.68
CA ALA A 13 4.02 2.07 -6.95
C ALA A 13 2.98 0.96 -6.70
N LEU A 14 1.75 1.34 -6.35
CA LEU A 14 0.64 0.42 -6.14
C LEU A 14 0.27 -0.32 -7.44
N GLU A 15 0.19 0.37 -8.58
CA GLU A 15 -0.07 -0.22 -9.90
C GLU A 15 0.94 -1.31 -10.27
N GLN A 16 2.21 -1.16 -9.85
CA GLN A 16 3.24 -2.18 -10.10
C GLN A 16 3.05 -3.44 -9.24
N VAL A 17 2.52 -3.31 -8.02
CA VAL A 17 2.26 -4.46 -7.13
C VAL A 17 0.88 -5.09 -7.34
N ARG A 18 -0.11 -4.35 -7.85
CA ARG A 18 -1.46 -4.85 -8.19
C ARG A 18 -1.49 -6.16 -8.97
N PRO A 19 -0.71 -6.37 -10.05
CA PRO A 19 -0.76 -7.64 -10.78
C PRO A 19 -0.32 -8.84 -9.92
N PHE A 20 0.66 -8.66 -9.02
CA PHE A 20 1.07 -9.70 -8.08
C PHE A 20 -0.03 -9.96 -7.05
N LEU A 21 -0.60 -8.90 -6.46
CA LEU A 21 -1.70 -9.02 -5.50
C LEU A 21 -2.93 -9.70 -6.11
N LYS A 22 -3.28 -9.37 -7.35
CA LYS A 22 -4.39 -9.99 -8.10
C LYS A 22 -4.13 -11.46 -8.42
N ALA A 23 -2.87 -11.84 -8.69
CA ALA A 23 -2.49 -13.24 -8.86
C ALA A 23 -2.71 -14.05 -7.57
N ASP A 24 -2.48 -13.43 -6.41
CA ASP A 24 -2.78 -14.00 -5.09
C ASP A 24 -4.27 -13.88 -4.68
N GLY A 25 -5.14 -13.37 -5.56
CA GLY A 25 -6.57 -13.20 -5.29
C GLY A 25 -6.92 -12.00 -4.40
N GLY A 26 -5.99 -11.04 -4.28
CA GLY A 26 -6.13 -9.79 -3.54
C GLY A 26 -6.15 -8.54 -4.42
N ASP A 27 -6.31 -7.39 -3.79
CA ASP A 27 -6.06 -6.08 -4.40
C ASP A 27 -5.68 -5.07 -3.31
N VAL A 28 -5.20 -3.90 -3.72
CA VAL A 28 -4.86 -2.79 -2.83
C VAL A 28 -5.38 -1.48 -3.39
N SER A 29 -5.87 -0.62 -2.49
CA SER A 29 -6.27 0.75 -2.81
C SER A 29 -5.58 1.72 -1.87
N PHE A 30 -5.14 2.86 -2.39
CA PHE A 30 -4.70 3.98 -1.57
C PHE A 30 -5.91 4.59 -0.84
N VAL A 31 -5.76 4.92 0.44
CA VAL A 31 -6.80 5.55 1.25
C VAL A 31 -6.43 7.00 1.56
N ASP A 32 -5.31 7.20 2.24
CA ASP A 32 -4.87 8.53 2.67
C ASP A 32 -3.40 8.55 3.09
N ILE A 33 -2.85 9.73 3.30
CA ILE A 33 -1.53 9.93 3.89
C ILE A 33 -1.63 10.83 5.11
N THR A 34 -1.07 10.41 6.24
CA THR A 34 -1.05 11.24 7.45
C THR A 34 0.04 12.30 7.38
N ASP A 35 -0.09 13.35 8.20
CA ASP A 35 0.95 14.39 8.37
C ASP A 35 2.31 13.82 8.84
N ASP A 36 2.31 12.63 9.44
CA ASP A 36 3.52 11.90 9.85
C ASP A 36 4.21 11.14 8.71
N ASN A 37 3.74 11.30 7.46
CA ASN A 37 4.16 10.52 6.29
C ASN A 37 3.88 9.02 6.44
N ILE A 38 2.70 8.68 6.99
CA ILE A 38 2.20 7.30 7.06
C ILE A 38 1.15 7.11 5.97
N VAL A 39 1.39 6.16 5.08
CA VAL A 39 0.45 5.84 4.00
C VAL A 39 -0.57 4.82 4.49
N ARG A 40 -1.85 5.16 4.43
CA ARG A 40 -2.95 4.26 4.70
C ARG A 40 -3.41 3.61 3.39
N ILE A 41 -3.44 2.29 3.38
CA ILE A 41 -3.93 1.48 2.27
C ILE A 41 -5.07 0.59 2.73
N GLN A 42 -5.95 0.24 1.80
CA GLN A 42 -6.98 -0.75 2.01
C GLN A 42 -6.64 -2.00 1.21
N LEU A 43 -6.57 -3.14 1.88
CA LEU A 43 -6.38 -4.44 1.25
C LEU A 43 -7.75 -5.06 0.96
N HIS A 44 -7.92 -5.59 -0.26
CA HIS A 44 -9.13 -6.24 -0.74
C HIS A 44 -8.87 -7.72 -1.06
N GLY A 45 -9.94 -8.52 -1.12
CA GLY A 45 -9.89 -9.92 -1.59
C GLY A 45 -9.42 -10.94 -0.54
N ALA A 46 -8.80 -12.02 -1.03
CA ALA A 46 -8.35 -13.18 -0.25
C ALA A 46 -7.36 -12.81 0.87
N CYS A 47 -6.73 -11.64 0.76
CA CYS A 47 -5.81 -11.09 1.73
C CYS A 47 -6.44 -10.89 3.12
N ARG A 48 -7.76 -10.72 3.24
CA ARG A 48 -8.43 -10.52 4.55
C ARG A 48 -8.44 -11.76 5.45
N GLY A 49 -8.20 -12.97 4.91
CA GLY A 49 -8.47 -14.22 5.62
C GLY A 49 -7.26 -14.93 6.23
N CYS A 50 -6.04 -14.59 5.83
CA CYS A 50 -4.83 -15.31 6.24
C CYS A 50 -3.91 -14.41 7.06
N SER A 51 -3.87 -14.61 8.38
CA SER A 51 -3.14 -13.77 9.35
C SER A 51 -1.63 -13.67 9.07
N ILE A 52 -1.08 -14.65 8.34
CA ILE A 52 0.34 -14.71 7.95
C ILE A 52 0.63 -13.87 6.70
N SER A 53 -0.30 -13.84 5.74
CA SER A 53 -0.13 -13.12 4.47
C SER A 53 -0.17 -11.61 4.65
N HIS A 54 -0.85 -11.11 5.70
CA HIS A 54 -0.94 -9.69 5.98
C HIS A 54 0.42 -9.03 6.24
N ILE A 55 1.34 -9.71 6.93
CA ILE A 55 2.63 -9.14 7.32
C ILE A 55 3.58 -9.07 6.13
N THR A 56 3.76 -10.17 5.40
CA THR A 56 4.67 -10.24 4.24
C THR A 56 4.18 -9.40 3.08
N MET A 57 2.88 -9.39 2.82
CA MET A 57 2.32 -8.63 1.72
C MET A 57 2.34 -7.12 2.00
N LYS A 58 2.05 -6.72 3.25
CA LYS A 58 2.25 -5.33 3.70
C LYS A 58 3.71 -4.91 3.51
N ALA A 59 4.66 -5.73 3.92
CA ALA A 59 6.09 -5.42 3.79
C ALA A 59 6.50 -5.17 2.32
N GLY A 60 6.01 -6.00 1.38
CA GLY A 60 6.28 -5.82 -0.05
C GLY A 60 5.69 -4.52 -0.62
N ILE A 61 4.46 -4.16 -0.21
CA ILE A 61 3.83 -2.90 -0.61
C ILE A 61 4.58 -1.70 0.00
N GLU A 62 4.97 -1.80 1.27
CA GLU A 62 5.73 -0.77 1.97
C GLU A 62 7.10 -0.53 1.33
N GLU A 63 7.78 -1.58 0.91
CA GLU A 63 9.04 -1.49 0.18
C GLU A 63 8.87 -0.86 -1.20
N ALA A 64 7.85 -1.26 -1.96
CA ALA A 64 7.55 -0.67 -3.26
C ALA A 64 7.25 0.84 -3.14
N ILE A 65 6.45 1.23 -2.15
CA ILE A 65 6.12 2.64 -1.88
C ILE A 65 7.36 3.42 -1.45
N ARG A 66 8.18 2.89 -0.52
CA ARG A 66 9.41 3.56 -0.07
C ARG A 66 10.43 3.73 -1.19
N ASN A 67 10.51 2.77 -2.12
CA ASN A 67 11.39 2.89 -3.28
C ASN A 67 10.96 4.03 -4.22
N ALA A 68 9.65 4.26 -4.39
CA ALA A 68 9.14 5.37 -5.19
C ALA A 68 9.15 6.71 -4.41
N VAL A 69 8.91 6.64 -3.10
CA VAL A 69 8.73 7.77 -2.19
C VAL A 69 9.47 7.49 -0.87
N PRO A 70 10.76 7.84 -0.78
CA PRO A 70 11.56 7.56 0.42
C PRO A 70 11.18 8.42 1.63
N GLU A 71 10.31 9.44 1.47
CA GLU A 71 9.82 10.26 2.58
C GLU A 71 8.75 9.54 3.43
N ILE A 72 8.21 8.42 2.93
CA ILE A 72 7.23 7.61 3.66
C ILE A 72 7.91 6.82 4.77
N LYS A 73 7.44 7.02 6.00
CA LYS A 73 7.98 6.31 7.17
C LYS A 73 7.47 4.87 7.23
N THR A 74 6.16 4.70 7.09
CA THR A 74 5.53 3.38 7.14
C THR A 74 4.20 3.36 6.39
N VAL A 75 3.69 2.16 6.17
CA VAL A 75 2.37 1.91 5.58
C VAL A 75 1.49 1.27 6.64
N GLU A 76 0.21 1.60 6.66
CA GLU A 76 -0.80 0.96 7.50
C GLU A 76 -1.94 0.42 6.66
N ALA A 77 -2.26 -0.86 6.86
CA ALA A 77 -3.43 -1.46 6.23
C ALA A 77 -4.66 -1.22 7.11
N VAL A 78 -5.63 -0.47 6.59
CA VAL A 78 -6.91 -0.23 7.26
C VAL A 78 -7.94 -1.27 6.82
N THR A 79 -8.64 -1.88 7.79
CA THR A 79 -9.76 -2.79 7.55
C THR A 79 -11.05 -2.03 7.80
N LEU A 80 -11.85 -1.82 6.76
CA LEU A 80 -13.25 -1.37 6.86
C LEU A 80 -14.18 -2.58 6.69
#